data_AF-A0A1B6K7P5-F1
#
_entry.id   AF-A0A1B6K7P5-F1
#
_cell.length_a   1.000
_cell.length_b   1.000
_cell.length_c   1.000
_cell.angle_alpha   90.00
_cell.angle_beta   90.00
_cell.angle_gamma   90.00
#
_symmetry.space_group_name_H-M   'P 1'
#
loop_
_entity.id
_entity.type
_entity.pdbx_description
1 polymer ?
#
loop_
_entity_poly.entity_id
_entity_poly.type
_entity_poly.pdbx_seq_one_letter_code
_entity_poly.pdbx_strand_id
1 'polypeptide(L)'
;TEGVHAWEICWPKQFRGSHAVIGVASKDKPLHCGGYQGLVGNDDQSWGWDVAVRKLFHDSQFDEENGQDYPSPETVDETYTVPENILVVLDMQEGTCHFTSTASVWESHSVV
;
A
#
# COMPACT_ATOMS: atom_id res chain seq x y z
N THR A 1 -5.35 15.16 12.99
CA THR A 1 -5.92 14.49 11.80
C THR A 1 -5.90 15.44 10.61
N GLU A 2 -4.85 16.23 10.44
CA GLU A 2 -4.77 17.29 9.42
C GLU A 2 -3.35 17.36 8.87
N GLY A 3 -3.19 17.94 7.67
CA GLY A 3 -1.89 18.09 7.02
C GLY A 3 -1.39 16.83 6.31
N VAL A 4 -0.15 16.91 5.83
CA VAL A 4 0.53 15.84 5.11
C VAL A 4 1.52 15.15 6.04
N HIS A 5 1.41 13.83 6.14
CA HIS A 5 2.26 12.97 6.96
C HIS A 5 2.98 11.99 6.05
N ALA A 6 4.27 11.78 6.28
CA ALA A 6 5.02 10.79 5.53
C ALA A 6 5.91 9.96 6.45
N TRP A 7 5.97 8.66 6.20
CA TRP A 7 6.82 7.73 6.94
C TRP A 7 7.36 6.64 6.03
N GLU A 8 8.57 6.18 6.31
CA GLU A 8 9.22 5.12 5.55
C GLU A 8 9.00 3.77 6.24
N ILE A 9 8.72 2.75 5.43
CA ILE A 9 8.66 1.36 5.82
C ILE A 9 9.78 0.63 5.08
N CYS A 10 10.66 0.01 5.85
CA CYS A 10 11.69 -0.90 5.35
C CYS A 10 11.22 -2.35 5.57
N TRP A 11 10.81 -3.03 4.50
CA TRP A 11 10.33 -4.41 4.55
C TRP A 11 11.07 -5.27 3.51
N PRO A 12 12.09 -6.05 3.92
CA PRO A 12 12.88 -6.84 2.98
C PRO A 12 12.04 -7.84 2.21
N LYS A 13 12.35 -8.03 0.92
CA LYS A 13 11.52 -8.84 0.01
C LYS A 13 11.34 -10.28 0.51
N GLN A 14 12.39 -10.89 1.07
CA GLN A 14 12.32 -12.28 1.55
C GLN A 14 11.42 -12.49 2.78
N PHE A 15 10.96 -11.42 3.45
CA PHE A 15 10.16 -11.51 4.68
C PHE A 15 8.70 -11.08 4.50
N ARG A 16 8.21 -10.99 3.26
CA ARG A 16 6.84 -10.57 2.96
C ARG A 16 5.82 -11.72 3.03
N GLY A 17 6.24 -12.96 2.79
CA GLY A 17 5.29 -14.07 2.70
C GLY A 17 4.29 -13.87 1.56
N SER A 18 3.08 -14.42 1.69
CA SER A 18 2.06 -14.27 0.64
C SER A 18 1.10 -13.09 0.85
N HIS A 19 1.03 -12.55 2.08
CA HIS A 19 0.15 -11.45 2.45
C HIS A 19 0.99 -10.38 3.16
N ALA A 20 1.40 -9.35 2.44
CA ALA A 20 2.24 -8.28 2.96
C ALA A 20 1.57 -6.94 2.73
N VAL A 21 0.73 -6.52 3.66
CA VAL A 21 -0.10 -5.34 3.49
C VAL A 21 0.47 -4.14 4.26
N ILE A 22 0.62 -3.02 3.55
CA ILE A 22 1.01 -1.73 4.10
C ILE A 22 -0.17 -0.77 3.96
N GLY A 23 -0.45 0.06 4.97
CA GLY A 23 -1.56 0.99 4.84
C GLY A 23 -1.82 1.84 6.08
N VAL A 24 -3.06 2.32 6.14
CA VAL A 24 -3.59 3.12 7.25
C VAL A 24 -4.88 2.51 7.76
N ALA A 25 -5.17 2.73 9.03
CA ALA A 25 -6.37 2.22 9.67
C ALA A 25 -6.91 3.23 10.69
N SER A 26 -8.23 3.20 10.87
CA SER A 26 -8.89 3.86 11.99
C SER A 26 -8.51 3.15 13.30
N LYS A 27 -8.78 3.82 14.42
CA LYS A 27 -8.51 3.26 15.75
C LYS A 27 -9.33 2.00 16.06
N ASP A 28 -10.49 1.86 15.40
CA ASP A 28 -11.45 0.79 15.69
C ASP A 28 -11.17 -0.49 14.90
N LYS A 29 -10.19 -0.44 13.97
CA LYS A 29 -9.75 -1.59 13.18
C LYS A 29 -9.19 -2.70 14.08
N PRO A 30 -9.70 -3.94 13.99
CA PRO A 30 -9.08 -5.09 14.65
C PRO A 30 -7.66 -5.37 14.11
N LEU A 31 -6.71 -5.61 15.00
CA LEU A 31 -5.31 -5.92 14.66
C LEU A 31 -5.02 -7.43 14.59
N HIS A 32 -6.06 -8.25 14.53
CA HIS A 32 -5.96 -9.70 14.44
C HIS A 32 -7.16 -10.27 13.66
N CYS A 33 -6.91 -11.28 12.84
CA CYS A 33 -7.94 -12.07 12.16
C CYS A 33 -7.63 -13.56 12.31
N GLY A 34 -8.66 -14.40 12.20
CA GLY A 34 -8.47 -15.85 12.12
C GLY A 34 -7.92 -16.24 10.74
N GLY A 35 -6.94 -17.15 10.72
CA GLY A 35 -6.36 -17.66 9.48
C GLY A 35 -5.27 -16.75 8.88
N TYR A 36 -4.89 -17.04 7.64
CA TYR A 36 -3.86 -16.30 6.92
C TYR A 36 -4.51 -15.57 5.75
N GLN A 37 -4.75 -14.27 5.94
CA GLN A 37 -5.43 -13.38 5.00
C GLN A 37 -4.88 -11.95 5.16
N GLY A 38 -5.13 -11.08 4.19
CA GLY A 38 -4.83 -9.67 4.34
C GLY A 38 -5.76 -8.99 5.34
N LEU A 39 -5.17 -8.52 6.45
CA LEU A 39 -5.90 -7.89 7.54
C LEU A 39 -6.24 -6.42 7.28
N VAL A 40 -5.34 -5.69 6.63
CA VAL A 40 -5.53 -4.25 6.34
C VAL A 40 -6.24 -4.13 5.00
N GLY A 41 -7.30 -3.33 4.93
CA GLY A 41 -8.12 -3.15 3.72
C GLY A 41 -9.31 -4.10 3.58
N ASN A 42 -9.45 -5.11 4.45
CA ASN A 42 -10.55 -6.08 4.38
C ASN A 42 -11.85 -5.63 5.07
N ASP A 43 -11.95 -4.36 5.43
CA ASP A 43 -13.14 -3.70 5.98
C ASP A 43 -13.11 -2.20 5.66
N ASP A 44 -14.16 -1.49 6.08
CA ASP A 44 -14.32 -0.05 5.93
C ASP A 44 -13.44 0.79 6.88
N GLN A 45 -12.73 0.16 7.81
CA GLN A 45 -11.89 0.84 8.81
C GLN A 45 -10.43 0.95 8.38
N SER A 46 -10.06 0.43 7.20
CA SER A 46 -8.66 0.42 6.77
C SER A 46 -8.50 0.46 5.25
N TRP A 47 -7.33 0.92 4.82
CA TRP A 47 -6.91 0.97 3.43
C TRP A 47 -5.53 0.35 3.34
N GLY A 48 -5.37 -0.66 2.50
CA GLY A 48 -4.15 -1.46 2.42
C GLY A 48 -3.66 -1.66 1.00
N TRP A 49 -2.34 -1.64 0.81
CA TRP A 49 -1.66 -2.10 -0.37
C TRP A 49 -0.93 -3.41 -0.05
N ASP A 50 -1.36 -4.51 -0.67
CA ASP A 50 -0.59 -5.75 -0.62
C ASP A 50 0.57 -5.68 -1.62
N VAL A 51 1.78 -5.58 -1.08
CA VAL A 51 3.00 -5.48 -1.87
C VAL A 51 3.47 -6.82 -2.44
N ALA A 52 2.87 -7.94 -2.01
CA ALA A 52 3.14 -9.26 -2.58
C ALA A 52 2.39 -9.45 -3.91
N VAL A 53 1.13 -9.03 -3.97
CA VAL A 53 0.27 -9.17 -5.17
C VAL A 53 0.04 -7.87 -5.94
N ARG A 54 0.57 -6.73 -5.45
CA ARG A 54 0.46 -5.39 -6.06
C ARG A 54 -0.99 -4.91 -6.19
N LYS A 55 -1.79 -5.10 -5.14
CA LYS A 55 -3.22 -4.73 -5.14
C LYS A 55 -3.60 -3.87 -3.94
N LEU A 56 -4.45 -2.88 -4.18
CA LEU A 56 -5.10 -2.05 -3.17
C LEU A 56 -6.41 -2.70 -2.73
N PHE A 57 -6.66 -2.64 -1.43
CA PHE A 57 -7.82 -3.19 -0.76
C PHE A 57 -8.42 -2.14 0.19
N HIS A 58 -9.75 -2.02 0.15
CA HIS A 58 -10.57 -1.25 1.07
C HIS A 58 -12.00 -1.78 0.99
N ASP A 59 -12.58 -2.14 2.14
CA ASP A 59 -13.91 -2.73 2.24
C ASP A 59 -14.17 -3.84 1.21
N SER A 60 -13.14 -4.66 0.95
CA SER A 60 -13.19 -5.72 -0.05
C SER A 60 -12.68 -7.04 0.48
N GLN A 61 -13.17 -8.13 -0.11
CA GLN A 61 -12.61 -9.45 0.18
C GLN A 61 -11.18 -9.51 -0.33
N PHE A 62 -10.32 -10.15 0.46
CA PHE A 62 -8.90 -10.26 0.15
C PHE A 62 -8.65 -11.41 -0.82
N ASP A 63 -9.03 -11.19 -2.09
CA ASP A 63 -8.79 -12.10 -3.20
C ASP A 63 -8.27 -11.35 -4.44
N GLU A 64 -7.76 -12.10 -5.42
CA GLU A 64 -7.13 -11.52 -6.62
C GLU A 64 -8.11 -10.76 -7.52
N GLU A 65 -9.39 -11.07 -7.44
CA GLU A 65 -10.43 -10.49 -8.32
C GLU A 65 -10.92 -9.14 -7.79
N ASN A 66 -10.94 -8.93 -6.47
CA ASN A 66 -11.52 -7.76 -5.84
C ASN A 66 -10.51 -6.63 -5.52
N GLY A 67 -9.21 -6.88 -5.64
CA GLY A 67 -8.17 -5.87 -5.42
C GLY A 67 -7.85 -5.04 -6.66
N GLN A 68 -7.66 -3.72 -6.50
CA GLN A 68 -7.26 -2.81 -7.58
C GLN A 68 -5.75 -2.85 -7.81
N ASP A 69 -5.29 -3.04 -9.05
CA ASP A 69 -3.86 -3.07 -9.36
C ASP A 69 -3.17 -1.74 -9.02
N TYR A 70 -2.03 -1.84 -8.33
CA TYR A 70 -1.20 -0.71 -7.96
C TYR A 70 0.29 -1.08 -7.88
N PRO A 71 1.16 -0.43 -8.66
CA PRO A 71 0.87 0.63 -9.63
C PRO A 71 0.00 0.13 -10.79
N SER A 72 -0.65 1.05 -11.53
CA SER A 72 -1.45 0.70 -12.70
C SER A 72 -0.62 -0.13 -13.69
N PRO A 73 -1.20 -1.18 -14.33
CA PRO A 73 -0.53 -1.95 -15.38
C PRO A 73 -0.09 -1.10 -16.59
N GLU A 74 -0.66 0.11 -16.75
CA GLU A 74 -0.22 1.07 -17.77
C GLU A 74 1.10 1.77 -17.40
N THR A 75 1.42 1.82 -16.10
CA THR A 75 2.60 2.52 -15.55
C THR A 75 3.78 1.58 -15.36
N VAL A 76 3.52 0.30 -15.11
CA VAL A 76 4.56 -0.69 -14.82
C VAL A 76 4.28 -2.00 -15.57
N ASP A 77 5.34 -2.66 -16.03
CA ASP A 77 5.22 -3.98 -16.64
C ASP A 77 5.02 -5.09 -15.60
N GLU A 78 4.72 -6.30 -16.07
CA GLU A 78 4.47 -7.47 -15.22
C GLU A 78 5.68 -7.84 -14.35
N THR A 79 6.90 -7.44 -14.71
CA THR A 79 8.15 -7.74 -14.00
C THR A 79 8.43 -6.79 -12.84
N TYR A 80 7.62 -5.73 -12.68
CA TYR A 80 7.77 -4.77 -11.60
C TYR A 80 7.72 -5.43 -10.23
N THR A 81 8.75 -5.19 -9.41
CA THR A 81 8.81 -5.66 -8.03
C THR A 81 8.81 -4.49 -7.06
N VAL A 82 7.95 -4.54 -6.06
CA VAL A 82 7.87 -3.49 -5.04
C VAL A 82 9.20 -3.41 -4.26
N PRO A 83 9.85 -2.24 -4.15
CA PRO A 83 11.13 -2.08 -3.46
C PRO A 83 11.01 -2.27 -1.95
N GLU A 84 12.14 -2.44 -1.26
CA GLU A 84 12.19 -2.70 0.18
C GLU A 84 11.84 -1.48 1.02
N ASN A 85 12.28 -0.30 0.57
CA ASN A 85 11.99 0.97 1.22
C ASN A 85 10.81 1.64 0.50
N ILE A 86 9.75 1.84 1.25
CA ILE A 86 8.46 2.35 0.77
C ILE A 86 8.12 3.57 1.62
N LEU A 87 8.01 4.72 0.98
CA LEU A 87 7.47 5.93 1.60
C LEU A 87 5.95 5.90 1.46
N VAL A 88 5.27 5.97 2.60
CA VAL A 88 3.82 6.20 2.67
C VAL A 88 3.59 7.68 2.86
N VAL A 89 2.70 8.26 2.07
CA VAL A 89 2.30 9.68 2.16
C VAL A 89 0.80 9.75 2.37
N LEU A 90 0.38 10.26 3.53
CA LEU A 90 -1.01 10.47 3.90
C LEU A 90 -1.31 11.96 3.88
N ASP A 91 -2.12 12.39 2.92
CA ASP A 91 -2.64 13.75 2.83
C ASP A 91 -4.04 13.81 3.44
N MET A 92 -4.13 14.37 4.64
CA MET A 92 -5.42 14.52 5.33
C MET A 92 -6.24 15.72 4.84
N GLN A 93 -5.68 16.59 3.98
CA GLN A 93 -6.41 17.71 3.38
C GLN A 93 -7.17 17.24 2.13
N GLU A 94 -6.50 16.47 1.27
CA GLU A 94 -7.10 15.88 0.07
C GLU A 94 -7.78 14.52 0.34
N GLY A 95 -7.51 13.91 1.50
CA GLY A 95 -8.07 12.61 1.88
C GLY A 95 -7.46 11.44 1.10
N THR A 96 -6.16 11.55 0.76
CA THR A 96 -5.47 10.56 -0.08
C THR A 96 -4.33 9.86 0.66
N CYS A 97 -4.03 8.64 0.24
CA CYS A 97 -2.86 7.88 0.67
C CYS A 97 -2.11 7.38 -0.56
N HIS A 98 -0.82 7.69 -0.64
CA HIS A 98 0.05 7.33 -1.75
C HIS A 98 1.26 6.55 -1.28
N PHE A 99 1.80 5.70 -2.15
CA PHE A 99 3.02 4.95 -1.91
C PHE A 99 4.05 5.29 -2.97
N THR A 100 5.29 5.48 -2.55
CA THR A 100 6.41 5.68 -3.47
C THR A 100 7.66 5.01 -2.95
N SER A 101 8.67 4.85 -3.80
CA SER A 101 9.94 4.28 -3.42
C SER A 101 10.97 5.37 -3.18
N THR A 102 11.70 5.29 -2.07
CA THR A 102 12.85 6.18 -1.84
C THR A 102 14.04 5.85 -2.76
N ALA A 103 14.00 4.70 -3.45
CA ALA A 103 15.01 4.27 -4.41
C ALA A 103 15.07 5.10 -5.71
N SER A 104 14.09 5.97 -5.98
CA SER A 104 14.03 6.83 -7.18
C SER A 104 14.41 8.30 -6.92
N VAL A 105 15.00 8.62 -5.76
CA VAL A 105 15.60 9.95 -5.56
C VAL A 105 16.92 10.03 -6.33
N TRP A 106 16.84 10.29 -7.65
CA TRP A 106 17.63 11.23 -8.45
C TRP A 106 17.10 11.31 -9.89
N GLU A 107 15.80 11.54 -10.12
CA GLU A 107 15.36 12.07 -11.42
C GLU A 107 14.12 12.94 -11.23
N SER A 108 14.38 14.22 -10.93
CA SER A 108 13.36 15.27 -10.97
C SER A 108 12.95 15.49 -12.43
N HIS A 109 11.71 15.13 -12.77
CA HIS A 109 11.05 15.69 -13.96
C HIS A 109 9.72 16.28 -13.54
N SER A 110 9.73 17.60 -13.32
CA SER A 110 8.53 18.42 -13.35
C SER A 110 7.97 18.42 -14.77
N VAL A 111 6.70 18.05 -14.92
CA VAL A 111 5.94 18.35 -16.13
C VAL A 111 4.91 19.42 -15.76
N VAL A 112 4.91 20.47 -16.57
CA VAL A 112 4.01 21.63 -16.52
C VAL A 112 2.56 21.19 -16.64
#